data_AF-A0A3A9KGT5-F1
#
_entry.id   AF-A0A3A9KGT5-F1
#
_cell.length_a   1.000
_cell.length_b   1.000
_cell.length_c   1.000
_cell.angle_alpha   90.00
_cell.angle_beta   90.00
_cell.angle_gamma   90.00
#
_symmetry.space_group_name_H-M   'P 1'
#
loop_
_entity.id
_entity.type
_entity.pdbx_description
1 polymer ?
#
loop_
_entity_poly.entity_id
_entity_poly.type
_entity_poly.pdbx_seq_one_letter_code
_entity_poly.pdbx_strand_id
1 'polypeptide(L)'
;MIFNPFPYKIFFGIFLTGIVIKIMDDYMDREFDKLINRDNTTKILGSGVLPYALFIFSLACILNPVTAVSLFFASFATGMAGNLNAKMPSGLYGYQEALITIVMGLVLFGVMEMFSSLLLIFAIQLWDDYVDYNSDRYSIKNWAFILGKNECLLLGIIFFILSVYLDYFKALSGIFSMWIIVYIIKLWFNYIDKPQISDEEVPGA
;
A
#
# COMPACT_ATOMS: atom_id res chain seq x y z
N MET A 1 -18.07 12.47 15.27
CA MET A 1 -16.64 12.36 15.66
C MET A 1 -16.57 11.37 16.83
N ILE A 2 -16.32 10.09 16.55
CA ILE A 2 -16.25 9.06 17.59
C ILE A 2 -14.84 9.14 18.18
N PHE A 3 -14.72 9.71 19.38
CA PHE A 3 -13.44 9.82 20.07
C PHE A 3 -13.02 8.41 20.51
N ASN A 4 -12.11 7.79 19.77
CA ASN A 4 -11.62 6.45 20.11
C ASN A 4 -10.60 6.59 21.25
N PRO A 5 -10.80 5.94 22.40
CA PRO A 5 -9.97 6.18 23.60
C PRO A 5 -8.51 5.75 23.47
N PHE A 6 -8.14 5.05 22.39
CA PHE A 6 -6.79 4.51 22.19
C PHE A 6 -6.20 4.87 20.82
N PRO A 7 -5.68 6.10 20.64
CA PRO A 7 -5.13 6.57 19.36
C PRO A 7 -3.96 5.71 18.85
N TYR A 8 -3.17 5.12 19.75
CA TYR A 8 -2.08 4.23 19.36
C TYR A 8 -2.58 2.97 18.65
N LYS A 9 -3.76 2.42 19.01
CA LYS A 9 -4.32 1.23 18.33
C LYS A 9 -4.69 1.55 16.89
N ILE A 10 -5.24 2.73 16.64
CA ILE A 10 -5.53 3.21 15.28
C ILE A 10 -4.22 3.35 14.51
N PHE A 11 -3.23 4.05 15.07
CA PHE A 11 -1.94 4.26 14.41
C PHE A 11 -1.26 2.93 14.03
N PHE A 12 -1.11 2.01 14.99
CA PHE A 12 -0.49 0.70 14.72
C PHE A 12 -1.34 -0.16 13.78
N GLY A 13 -2.67 -0.09 13.86
CA GLY A 13 -3.56 -0.76 12.90
C GLY A 13 -3.34 -0.26 11.47
N ILE A 14 -3.24 1.05 11.28
CA ILE A 14 -2.93 1.67 9.98
C ILE A 14 -1.54 1.28 9.51
N PHE A 15 -0.54 1.34 10.39
CA PHE A 15 0.84 0.97 10.06
C PHE A 15 0.95 -0.49 9.58
N LEU A 16 0.39 -1.44 10.34
CA LEU A 16 0.39 -2.85 9.96
C LEU A 16 -0.41 -3.11 8.67
N THR A 17 -1.56 -2.45 8.50
CA THR A 17 -2.33 -2.54 7.25
C THR A 17 -1.55 -1.98 6.07
N GLY A 18 -0.84 -0.87 6.25
CA GLY A 18 0.04 -0.29 5.24
C GLY A 18 1.16 -1.24 4.81
N ILE A 19 1.75 -1.99 5.75
CA ILE A 19 2.73 -3.04 5.43
C ILE A 19 2.08 -4.11 4.55
N VAL A 20 0.89 -4.58 4.91
CA VAL A 20 0.15 -5.60 4.13
C VAL A 20 -0.14 -5.11 2.73
N ILE A 21 -0.62 -3.87 2.59
CA ILE A 21 -0.90 -3.26 1.29
C ILE A 21 0.37 -3.19 0.45
N LYS A 22 1.49 -2.75 1.02
CA LYS A 22 2.76 -2.67 0.28
C LYS A 22 3.29 -4.05 -0.12
N ILE A 23 3.19 -5.04 0.76
CA ILE A 23 3.58 -6.42 0.44
C ILE A 23 2.72 -6.97 -0.70
N MET A 24 1.41 -6.71 -0.67
CA MET A 24 0.48 -7.15 -1.71
C MET A 24 0.77 -6.48 -3.05
N ASP A 25 1.03 -5.17 -3.03
CA ASP A 25 1.44 -4.37 -4.19
C ASP A 25 2.71 -4.94 -4.85
N ASP A 26 3.79 -5.09 -4.07
CA ASP A 26 5.05 -5.69 -4.55
C ASP A 26 4.86 -7.15 -5.03
N TYR A 27 3.93 -7.91 -4.44
CA TYR A 27 3.60 -9.26 -4.89
C TYR A 27 2.93 -9.29 -6.26
N MET A 28 2.01 -8.35 -6.50
CA MET A 28 1.33 -8.23 -7.79
C MET A 28 2.28 -7.76 -8.89
N ASP A 29 3.23 -6.88 -8.56
CA ASP A 29 4.19 -6.33 -9.52
C ASP A 29 5.46 -7.19 -9.72
N ARG A 30 5.59 -8.31 -9.00
CA ARG A 30 6.77 -9.20 -9.01
C ARG A 30 7.25 -9.59 -10.42
N GLU A 31 6.35 -9.77 -11.38
CA GLU A 31 6.71 -10.21 -12.74
C GLU A 31 7.24 -9.05 -13.55
N PHE A 32 6.66 -7.86 -13.36
CA PHE A 32 7.15 -6.63 -13.97
C PHE A 32 8.51 -6.24 -13.38
N ASP A 33 8.64 -6.27 -12.05
CA ASP A 33 9.88 -5.95 -11.34
C ASP A 33 11.04 -6.86 -11.74
N LYS A 34 10.77 -8.17 -11.93
CA LYS A 34 11.77 -9.11 -12.46
C LYS A 34 12.23 -8.76 -13.87
N LEU A 35 11.34 -8.24 -14.73
CA LEU A 35 11.71 -7.85 -16.10
C LEU A 35 12.61 -6.61 -16.12
N ILE A 36 12.45 -5.70 -15.16
CA ILE A 36 13.25 -4.47 -15.04
C ILE A 36 14.41 -4.59 -14.04
N ASN A 37 14.68 -5.78 -13.51
CA ASN A 37 15.67 -6.04 -12.45
C ASN A 37 15.54 -5.11 -11.23
N ARG A 38 14.29 -4.80 -10.84
CA ARG A 38 13.98 -4.03 -9.63
C ARG A 38 13.76 -5.00 -8.48
N ASP A 39 14.47 -4.77 -7.38
CA ASP A 39 14.30 -5.55 -6.17
C ASP A 39 13.08 -5.05 -5.38
N ASN A 40 12.25 -5.97 -4.91
CA ASN A 40 11.05 -5.68 -4.12
C ASN A 40 10.90 -6.67 -2.94
N THR A 41 9.94 -6.45 -2.04
CA THR A 41 9.82 -7.26 -0.81
C THR A 41 9.64 -8.76 -1.07
N THR A 42 9.15 -9.15 -2.25
CA THR A 42 9.00 -10.56 -2.64
C THR A 42 10.32 -11.29 -2.82
N LYS A 43 11.40 -10.58 -3.19
CA LYS A 43 12.75 -11.15 -3.29
C LYS A 43 13.24 -11.64 -1.94
N ILE A 44 12.92 -10.90 -0.88
CA ILE A 44 13.36 -11.19 0.49
C ILE A 44 12.45 -12.23 1.15
N LEU A 45 11.13 -12.05 1.05
CA LEU A 45 10.15 -12.90 1.72
C LEU A 45 9.90 -14.23 0.98
N GLY A 46 10.22 -14.30 -0.31
CA GLY A 46 10.05 -15.50 -1.13
C GLY A 46 8.62 -16.04 -1.10
N SER A 47 8.48 -17.36 -0.95
CA SER A 47 7.17 -18.04 -0.87
C SER A 47 6.38 -17.70 0.40
N GLY A 48 7.01 -17.13 1.43
CA GLY A 48 6.37 -16.77 2.69
C GLY A 48 5.58 -15.45 2.63
N VAL A 49 5.68 -14.70 1.54
CA VAL A 49 5.11 -13.34 1.42
C VAL A 49 3.62 -13.26 1.75
N LEU A 50 2.80 -14.19 1.24
CA LEU A 50 1.36 -14.22 1.49
C LEU A 50 1.01 -14.66 2.93
N PRO A 51 1.57 -15.76 3.48
CA PRO A 51 1.39 -16.10 4.89
C PRO A 51 1.74 -14.97 5.86
N TYR A 52 2.86 -14.26 5.63
CA TYR A 52 3.25 -13.14 6.49
C TYR A 52 2.30 -11.94 6.35
N ALA A 53 1.86 -11.62 5.13
CA ALA A 53 0.86 -10.57 4.92
C ALA A 53 -0.45 -10.88 5.67
N LEU A 54 -0.95 -12.12 5.60
CA LEU A 54 -2.16 -12.53 6.32
C LEU A 54 -1.98 -12.46 7.85
N PHE A 55 -0.83 -12.90 8.36
CA PHE A 55 -0.52 -12.81 9.78
C PHE A 55 -0.49 -11.34 10.26
N ILE A 56 0.20 -10.46 9.54
CA ILE A 56 0.27 -9.02 9.86
C ILE A 56 -1.13 -8.38 9.77
N PHE A 57 -1.91 -8.74 8.76
CA PHE A 57 -3.28 -8.24 8.61
C PHE A 57 -4.18 -8.67 9.76
N SER A 58 -4.04 -9.92 10.24
CA SER A 58 -4.78 -10.39 11.41
C SER A 58 -4.45 -9.57 12.66
N LEU A 59 -3.19 -9.21 12.86
CA LEU A 59 -2.76 -8.33 13.97
C LEU A 59 -3.34 -6.91 13.82
N ALA A 60 -3.38 -6.37 12.60
CA ALA A 60 -4.01 -5.09 12.32
C ALA A 60 -5.51 -5.10 12.66
N CYS A 61 -6.22 -6.19 12.30
CA CYS A 61 -7.63 -6.36 12.61
C CYS A 61 -7.91 -6.50 14.12
N ILE A 62 -7.00 -7.09 14.89
CA ILE A 62 -7.10 -7.16 16.36
C ILE A 62 -6.99 -5.75 16.98
N LEU A 63 -6.15 -4.87 16.41
CA LEU A 63 -5.95 -3.52 16.92
C LEU A 63 -7.12 -2.60 16.59
N ASN A 64 -7.54 -2.56 15.33
CA ASN A 64 -8.69 -1.80 14.86
C ASN A 64 -9.26 -2.41 13.57
N PRO A 65 -10.30 -3.25 13.66
CA PRO A 65 -10.82 -3.97 12.50
C PRO A 65 -11.50 -3.04 11.49
N VAL A 66 -12.18 -1.99 11.96
CA VAL A 66 -12.89 -1.05 11.10
C VAL A 66 -11.90 -0.32 10.19
N THR A 67 -10.85 0.26 10.77
CA THR A 67 -9.84 1.00 9.99
C THR A 67 -8.96 0.08 9.15
N ALA A 68 -8.56 -1.09 9.68
CA ALA A 68 -7.73 -2.03 8.92
C ALA A 68 -8.46 -2.56 7.68
N VAL A 69 -9.71 -2.99 7.85
CA VAL A 69 -10.48 -3.58 6.73
C VAL A 69 -10.93 -2.49 5.75
N SER A 70 -11.31 -1.29 6.22
CA SER A 70 -11.68 -0.19 5.32
C SER A 70 -10.52 0.28 4.45
N LEU A 71 -9.29 0.36 5.00
CA LEU A 71 -8.08 0.67 4.23
C LEU A 71 -7.71 -0.43 3.24
N PHE A 72 -7.83 -1.69 3.66
CA PHE A 72 -7.59 -2.83 2.77
C PHE A 72 -8.63 -2.90 1.63
N PHE A 73 -9.90 -2.63 1.90
CA PHE A 73 -10.94 -2.55 0.87
C PHE A 73 -10.69 -1.40 -0.09
N ALA A 74 -10.24 -0.24 0.43
CA ALA A 74 -9.85 0.88 -0.38
C ALA A 74 -8.69 0.52 -1.32
N SER A 75 -7.59 -0.06 -0.82
CA SER A 75 -6.46 -0.45 -1.66
C SER A 75 -6.78 -1.54 -2.67
N PHE A 76 -7.64 -2.49 -2.30
CA PHE A 76 -8.13 -3.47 -3.24
C PHE A 76 -8.92 -2.80 -4.37
N ALA A 77 -9.88 -1.93 -4.03
CA ALA A 77 -10.72 -1.27 -5.03
C ALA A 77 -9.91 -0.34 -5.95
N THR A 78 -8.95 0.42 -5.41
CA THR A 78 -8.13 1.34 -6.20
C THR A 78 -7.07 0.60 -7.03
N GLY A 79 -6.50 -0.50 -6.52
CA GLY A 79 -5.55 -1.34 -7.27
C GLY A 79 -6.15 -1.92 -8.56
N MET A 80 -7.46 -2.18 -8.57
CA MET A 80 -8.16 -2.65 -9.77
C MET A 80 -8.39 -1.56 -10.83
N ALA A 81 -8.15 -0.28 -10.52
CA ALA A 81 -8.40 0.83 -11.44
C ALA A 81 -7.48 0.84 -12.67
N GLY A 82 -6.31 0.19 -12.60
CA GLY A 82 -5.35 0.15 -13.71
C GLY A 82 -5.80 -0.68 -14.92
N ASN A 83 -6.69 -1.66 -14.74
CA ASN A 83 -7.25 -2.43 -15.86
C ASN A 83 -8.68 -2.91 -15.56
N LEU A 84 -9.63 -1.96 -15.61
CA LEU A 84 -11.03 -2.19 -15.27
C LEU A 84 -11.71 -3.29 -16.13
N ASN A 85 -11.28 -3.45 -17.39
CA ASN A 85 -11.86 -4.41 -18.33
C ASN A 85 -11.13 -5.77 -18.37
N ALA A 86 -10.07 -5.95 -17.57
CA ALA A 86 -9.47 -7.26 -17.39
C ALA A 86 -10.39 -8.16 -16.57
N LYS A 87 -10.46 -9.43 -16.97
CA LYS A 87 -11.19 -10.47 -16.24
C LYS A 87 -10.29 -11.02 -15.14
N MET A 88 -10.77 -10.93 -13.90
CA MET A 88 -10.06 -11.36 -12.70
C MET A 88 -10.24 -12.88 -12.45
N PRO A 89 -9.44 -13.51 -11.56
CA PRO A 89 -9.57 -14.93 -11.23
C PRO A 89 -10.95 -15.36 -10.74
N SER A 90 -11.76 -14.44 -10.19
CA SER A 90 -13.17 -14.70 -9.83
C SER A 90 -14.09 -14.89 -11.03
N GLY A 91 -13.65 -14.50 -12.23
CA GLY A 91 -14.45 -14.41 -13.44
C GLY A 91 -15.16 -13.07 -13.65
N LEU A 92 -15.09 -12.14 -12.71
CA LEU A 92 -15.63 -10.78 -12.83
C LEU A 92 -14.61 -9.83 -13.47
N TYR A 93 -15.09 -8.69 -13.97
CA TYR A 93 -14.24 -7.59 -14.41
C TYR A 93 -13.70 -6.80 -13.20
N GLY A 94 -12.52 -6.18 -13.33
CA GLY A 94 -11.91 -5.39 -12.26
C GLY A 94 -12.83 -4.30 -11.70
N TYR A 95 -13.61 -3.61 -12.56
CA TYR A 95 -14.58 -2.61 -12.10
C TYR A 95 -15.71 -3.21 -11.26
N GLN A 96 -16.11 -4.46 -11.52
CA GLN A 96 -17.17 -5.14 -10.78
C GLN A 96 -16.69 -5.52 -9.39
N GLU A 97 -15.48 -6.07 -9.28
CA GLU A 97 -14.88 -6.38 -7.98
C GLU A 97 -14.65 -5.12 -7.15
N ALA A 98 -14.13 -4.05 -7.76
CA ALA A 98 -13.96 -2.76 -7.09
C ALA A 98 -15.30 -2.21 -6.57
N LEU A 99 -16.35 -2.22 -7.40
CA LEU A 99 -17.67 -1.75 -7.01
C LEU A 99 -18.27 -2.57 -5.87
N ILE A 100 -18.19 -3.90 -5.94
CA ILE A 100 -18.67 -4.80 -4.88
C ILE A 100 -17.95 -4.50 -3.56
N THR A 101 -16.62 -4.35 -3.61
CA THR A 101 -15.81 -4.05 -2.42
C THR A 101 -16.16 -2.68 -1.83
N ILE A 102 -16.37 -1.64 -2.66
CA ILE A 102 -16.79 -0.32 -2.20
C ILE A 102 -18.17 -0.37 -1.56
N VAL A 103 -19.16 -1.01 -2.21
CA VAL A 103 -20.52 -1.14 -1.68
C VAL A 103 -20.50 -1.90 -0.35
N MET A 104 -19.71 -2.98 -0.27
CA MET A 104 -19.55 -3.76 0.96
C MET A 104 -18.94 -2.89 2.08
N GLY A 105 -17.89 -2.13 1.78
CA GLY A 105 -17.28 -1.21 2.74
C GLY A 105 -18.24 -0.12 3.22
N LEU A 106 -19.05 0.45 2.31
CA LEU A 106 -20.08 1.45 2.65
C LEU A 106 -21.14 0.88 3.59
N VAL A 107 -21.59 -0.36 3.36
CA VAL A 107 -22.60 -1.02 4.22
C VAL A 107 -22.02 -1.41 5.58
N LEU A 108 -20.79 -1.93 5.62
CA LEU A 108 -20.18 -2.44 6.85
C LEU A 108 -19.65 -1.35 7.76
N PHE A 109 -19.05 -0.29 7.20
CA PHE A 109 -18.30 0.71 7.96
C PHE A 109 -18.93 2.11 7.91
N GLY A 110 -19.88 2.31 6.99
CA GLY A 110 -20.51 3.61 6.75
C GLY A 110 -19.74 4.48 5.77
N VAL A 111 -20.44 5.51 5.27
CA VAL A 111 -19.96 6.39 4.20
C VAL A 111 -18.67 7.12 4.59
N MET A 112 -18.61 7.70 5.79
CA MET A 112 -17.46 8.49 6.22
C MET A 112 -16.18 7.65 6.34
N GLU A 113 -16.28 6.43 6.89
CA GLU A 113 -15.14 5.55 7.10
C GLU A 113 -14.58 5.02 5.77
N MET A 114 -15.45 4.51 4.90
CA MET A 114 -15.02 3.99 3.60
C MET A 114 -14.49 5.08 2.69
N PHE A 115 -15.15 6.25 2.65
CA PHE A 115 -14.73 7.35 1.76
C PHE A 115 -13.42 8.00 2.21
N SER A 116 -13.20 8.15 3.52
CA SER A 116 -11.90 8.61 4.04
C SER A 116 -10.78 7.63 3.71
N SER A 117 -11.02 6.31 3.83
CA SER A 117 -10.03 5.29 3.46
C SER A 117 -9.72 5.29 1.96
N LEU A 118 -10.74 5.44 1.09
CA LEU A 118 -10.54 5.56 -0.36
C LEU A 118 -9.69 6.78 -0.72
N LEU A 119 -10.03 7.96 -0.17
CA LEU A 119 -9.27 9.19 -0.42
C LEU A 119 -7.82 9.08 0.05
N LEU A 120 -7.60 8.51 1.24
CA LEU A 120 -6.25 8.31 1.77
C LEU A 120 -5.42 7.38 0.88
N ILE A 121 -5.98 6.24 0.47
CA ILE A 121 -5.26 5.29 -0.38
C ILE A 121 -4.99 5.87 -1.77
N PHE A 122 -5.95 6.55 -2.39
CA PHE A 122 -5.72 7.24 -3.66
C PHE A 122 -4.63 8.30 -3.52
N ALA A 123 -4.61 9.08 -2.44
CA ALA A 123 -3.56 10.07 -2.21
C ALA A 123 -2.17 9.42 -2.10
N ILE A 124 -2.06 8.29 -1.40
CA ILE A 124 -0.81 7.52 -1.27
C ILE A 124 -0.36 6.98 -2.63
N GLN A 125 -1.27 6.40 -3.41
CA GLN A 125 -0.95 5.85 -4.74
C GLN A 125 -0.50 6.96 -5.72
N LEU A 126 -1.21 8.09 -5.77
CA LEU A 126 -0.82 9.23 -6.61
C LEU A 126 0.52 9.84 -6.19
N TRP A 127 0.85 9.80 -4.90
CA TRP A 127 2.15 10.21 -4.41
C TRP A 127 3.26 9.24 -4.86
N ASP A 128 3.01 7.93 -4.76
CA ASP A 128 3.96 6.90 -5.20
C ASP A 128 4.23 7.03 -6.70
N ASP A 129 3.18 7.15 -7.51
CA ASP A 129 3.25 7.39 -8.95
C ASP A 129 4.02 8.67 -9.31
N TYR A 130 3.84 9.74 -8.54
CA TYR A 130 4.58 11.00 -8.73
C TYR A 130 6.08 10.83 -8.45
N VAL A 131 6.45 10.09 -7.40
CA VAL A 131 7.84 9.80 -7.04
C VAL A 131 8.49 8.91 -8.10
N ASP A 132 7.77 7.88 -8.55
CA ASP A 132 8.27 6.89 -9.50
C ASP A 132 8.20 7.34 -10.98
N TYR A 133 7.62 8.51 -11.25
CA TYR A 133 7.49 9.09 -12.59
C TYR A 133 8.78 9.06 -13.44
N ASN A 134 9.94 9.32 -12.84
CA ASN A 134 11.21 9.33 -13.58
C ASN A 134 11.78 7.92 -13.82
N SER A 135 11.51 6.99 -12.91
CA SER A 135 11.99 5.61 -12.94
C SER A 135 11.16 4.75 -13.89
N ASP A 136 9.86 5.05 -13.98
CA ASP A 136 8.86 4.25 -14.70
C ASP A 136 8.56 4.74 -16.11
N ARG A 137 9.55 5.32 -16.81
CA ARG A 137 9.39 5.88 -18.18
C ARG A 137 8.74 4.96 -19.22
N TYR A 138 8.66 3.66 -18.95
CA TYR A 138 8.08 2.65 -19.84
C TYR A 138 6.81 1.98 -19.29
N SER A 139 6.34 2.35 -18.09
CA SER A 139 5.10 1.81 -17.52
C SER A 139 3.89 2.66 -17.89
N ILE A 140 3.01 2.13 -18.75
CA ILE A 140 1.75 2.79 -19.17
C ILE A 140 0.74 2.84 -18.00
N LYS A 141 1.03 2.19 -16.86
CA LYS A 141 0.10 2.08 -15.72
C LYS A 141 0.17 3.23 -14.71
N ASN A 142 1.23 4.03 -14.72
CA ASN A 142 1.44 5.07 -13.70
C ASN A 142 0.59 6.32 -14.01
N TRP A 143 -0.22 6.77 -13.03
CA TRP A 143 -1.15 7.88 -13.20
C TRP A 143 -0.46 9.21 -13.50
N ALA A 144 0.79 9.39 -13.08
CA ALA A 144 1.57 10.59 -13.41
C ALA A 144 1.91 10.69 -14.91
N PHE A 145 1.92 9.57 -15.65
CA PHE A 145 2.00 9.61 -17.12
C PHE A 145 0.64 9.89 -17.77
N ILE A 146 -0.44 9.37 -17.21
CA ILE A 146 -1.80 9.51 -17.78
C ILE A 146 -2.34 10.93 -17.56
N LEU A 147 -2.21 11.45 -16.34
CA LEU A 147 -2.73 12.76 -15.93
C LEU A 147 -1.74 13.89 -16.20
N GLY A 148 -0.45 13.59 -16.19
CA GLY A 148 0.62 14.56 -16.08
C GLY A 148 1.16 14.66 -14.65
N LYS A 149 2.48 14.91 -14.53
CA LYS A 149 3.19 14.88 -13.25
C LYS A 149 2.63 15.87 -12.22
N ASN A 150 2.29 17.09 -12.67
CA ASN A 150 1.81 18.13 -11.78
C ASN A 150 0.35 17.91 -11.38
N GLU A 151 -0.46 17.43 -12.33
CA GLU A 151 -1.87 17.11 -12.16
C GLU A 151 -2.04 15.93 -11.18
N CYS A 152 -1.18 14.91 -11.30
CA CYS A 152 -1.12 13.78 -10.37
C CYS A 152 -0.81 14.26 -8.95
N LEU A 153 0.20 15.12 -8.78
CA LEU A 153 0.55 15.68 -7.47
C LEU A 153 -0.59 16.52 -6.89
N LEU A 154 -1.20 17.39 -7.70
CA LEU A 154 -2.30 18.24 -7.27
C LEU A 154 -3.51 17.41 -6.82
N LEU A 155 -3.88 16.39 -7.59
CA LEU A 155 -4.98 15.48 -7.25
C LEU A 155 -4.68 14.71 -5.96
N GLY A 156 -3.44 14.23 -5.78
CA GLY A 156 -2.99 13.60 -4.54
C GLY A 156 -3.13 14.52 -3.33
N ILE A 157 -2.75 15.80 -3.46
CA ILE A 157 -2.92 16.80 -2.40
C ILE A 157 -4.40 17.05 -2.09
N ILE A 158 -5.25 17.16 -3.12
CA ILE A 158 -6.70 17.37 -2.94
C ILE A 158 -7.31 16.18 -2.18
N PHE A 159 -7.02 14.94 -2.58
CA PHE A 159 -7.51 13.76 -1.90
C PHE A 159 -6.99 13.65 -0.47
N PHE A 160 -5.72 13.99 -0.23
CA PHE A 160 -5.19 14.03 1.12
C PHE A 160 -5.91 15.05 2.01
N ILE A 161 -6.14 16.27 1.53
CA ILE A 161 -6.87 17.32 2.28
C ILE A 161 -8.31 16.86 2.58
N LEU A 162 -8.99 16.25 1.61
CA LEU A 162 -10.33 15.70 1.81
C LEU A 162 -10.32 14.54 2.82
N SER A 163 -9.29 13.68 2.78
CA SER A 163 -9.12 12.64 3.80
C SER A 163 -8.92 13.22 5.19
N VAL A 164 -8.12 14.29 5.32
CA VAL A 164 -7.91 14.99 6.60
C VAL A 164 -9.21 15.61 7.11
N TYR A 165 -10.01 16.19 6.20
CA TYR A 165 -11.31 16.76 6.54
C TYR A 165 -12.28 15.73 7.12
N LEU A 166 -12.27 14.49 6.61
CA LEU A 166 -13.13 13.41 7.08
C LEU A 166 -12.59 12.72 8.34
N ASP A 167 -11.29 12.40 8.36
CA ASP A 167 -10.61 11.77 9.49
C ASP A 167 -9.13 12.16 9.51
N TYR A 168 -8.83 13.26 10.21
CA TYR A 168 -7.47 13.79 10.33
C TYR A 168 -6.51 12.80 11.00
N PHE A 169 -6.97 12.00 11.97
CA PHE A 169 -6.09 11.10 12.70
C PHE A 169 -5.67 9.94 11.80
N LYS A 170 -6.61 9.37 11.04
CA LYS A 170 -6.33 8.34 10.04
C LYS A 170 -5.40 8.86 8.95
N ALA A 171 -5.69 10.04 8.40
CA ALA A 171 -4.91 10.64 7.32
C ALA A 171 -3.45 10.91 7.73
N LEU A 172 -3.23 11.54 8.88
CA LEU A 172 -1.88 11.81 9.38
C LEU A 172 -1.14 10.50 9.70
N SER A 173 -1.80 9.56 10.39
CA SER A 173 -1.22 8.25 10.68
C SER A 173 -0.83 7.49 9.42
N GLY A 174 -1.62 7.59 8.35
CA GLY A 174 -1.34 6.98 7.06
C GLY A 174 -0.07 7.51 6.42
N ILE A 175 0.09 8.84 6.34
CA ILE A 175 1.32 9.45 5.80
C ILE A 175 2.53 9.05 6.65
N PHE A 176 2.46 9.18 7.98
CA PHE A 176 3.59 8.79 8.84
C PHE A 176 3.95 7.32 8.65
N SER A 177 2.94 6.45 8.57
CA SER A 177 3.14 5.02 8.32
C SER A 177 3.83 4.77 6.99
N MET A 178 3.39 5.43 5.91
CA MET A 178 4.00 5.33 4.58
C MET A 178 5.50 5.65 4.63
N TRP A 179 5.89 6.78 5.21
CA TRP A 179 7.30 7.16 5.33
C TRP A 179 8.12 6.15 6.12
N ILE A 180 7.59 5.65 7.25
CA ILE A 180 8.28 4.65 8.08
C ILE A 180 8.43 3.33 7.31
N ILE A 181 7.38 2.85 6.63
CA ILE A 181 7.40 1.61 5.85
C ILE A 181 8.45 1.69 4.76
N VAL A 182 8.44 2.76 3.95
CA VAL A 182 9.41 2.97 2.88
C VAL A 182 10.83 3.04 3.44
N TYR A 183 11.03 3.70 4.58
CA TYR A 183 12.33 3.76 5.25
C TYR A 183 12.82 2.38 5.72
N ILE A 184 11.94 1.59 6.36
CA ILE A 184 12.26 0.23 6.80
C ILE A 184 12.63 -0.65 5.61
N ILE A 185 11.87 -0.60 4.52
CA ILE A 185 12.15 -1.37 3.30
C ILE A 185 13.52 -1.01 2.73
N LYS A 186 13.85 0.29 2.62
CA LYS A 186 15.16 0.75 2.14
C LYS A 186 16.30 0.28 3.05
N LEU A 187 16.11 0.34 4.37
CA LEU A 187 17.10 -0.13 5.34
C LEU A 187 17.32 -1.64 5.19
N TRP A 188 16.24 -2.39 4.96
CA TRP A 188 16.29 -3.83 4.80
C TRP A 188 17.08 -4.25 3.56
N PHE A 189 16.87 -3.60 2.41
CA PHE A 189 17.67 -3.82 1.20
C PHE A 189 19.15 -3.46 1.39
N ASN A 190 19.43 -2.30 1.97
CA ASN A 190 20.80 -1.88 2.27
C ASN A 190 21.56 -2.85 3.19
N TYR A 191 20.84 -3.60 4.02
CA TYR A 191 21.45 -4.62 4.88
C TYR A 191 21.77 -5.91 4.12
N ILE A 192 20.89 -6.34 3.22
CA ILE A 192 21.04 -7.59 2.45
C ILE A 192 22.12 -7.46 1.38
N ASP A 193 22.24 -6.29 0.74
CA ASP A 193 23.22 -6.05 -0.34
C ASP A 193 24.64 -5.78 0.17
N LYS A 194 24.87 -5.78 1.50
CA LYS A 194 26.24 -5.73 2.02
C LYS A 194 26.95 -7.04 1.67
N PRO A 195 28.15 -6.97 1.05
CA PRO A 195 28.95 -8.17 0.86
C PRO A 195 29.19 -8.80 2.22
N GLN A 196 28.80 -10.07 2.36
CA GLN A 196 29.21 -10.85 3.53
C GLN A 196 30.72 -10.96 3.44
N ILE A 197 31.42 -10.17 4.26
CA ILE A 197 32.86 -10.33 4.46
C ILE A 197 33.00 -11.75 4.99
N SER A 198 33.59 -12.62 4.19
CA SER A 198 33.90 -13.98 4.57
C SER A 198 34.88 -13.94 5.73
N ASP A 199 34.40 -14.25 6.94
CA ASP A 199 35.21 -14.58 8.11
C ASP A 199 35.90 -15.96 7.92
N GLU A 200 36.59 -16.15 6.80
CA GLU A 200 37.45 -17.30 6.52
C GLU A 200 38.86 -16.84 6.13
N GLU A 201 39.50 -16.04 6.99
CA GLU A 201 40.95 -16.09 7.16
C GLU A 201 41.24 -16.13 8.65
N VAL A 202 41.04 -17.31 9.26
CA VAL A 202 41.82 -17.68 10.44
C VAL A 202 43.15 -18.21 9.89
N PRO A 203 44.28 -17.50 10.06
CA PRO A 203 45.57 -18.05 9.74
C PRO A 203 45.90 -19.07 10.83
N GLY A 204 45.64 -20.34 10.55
CA GLY A 204 46.22 -21.45 11.27
C GLY A 204 47.50 -21.90 10.58
N ALA A 205 48.66 -21.46 11.08
CA ALA A 205 49.96 -22.14 11.15
C ALA A 205 51.10 -21.15 11.39
#